data_AF-A0A7C2JAL3-F1
#
_entry.id   AF-A0A7C2JAL3-F1
#
_cell.length_a   1.000
_cell.length_b   1.000
_cell.length_c   1.000
_cell.angle_alpha   90.00
_cell.angle_beta   90.00
_cell.angle_gamma   90.00
#
_symmetry.space_group_name_H-M   'P 1'
#
loop_
_entity.id
_entity.type
_entity.pdbx_description
1 polymer ?
#
loop_
_entity_poly.entity_id
_entity_poly.type
_entity_poly.pdbx_seq_one_letter_code
_entity_poly.pdbx_strand_id
1 'polypeptide(L)'
;MRRFGRAIPLGLAAVFVTGFILLRATGSPEAPRQPVEFDHWQHVTKEEGPQLDCAFCHEYADRSPHATVANVSTCMICHDSIKSESPEVQKLAGFARNNQQPPWV
;
A
#
# COMPACT_ATOMS: atom_id res chain seq x y z
N MET A 1 -57.18 19.49 -14.64
CA MET A 1 -55.70 19.62 -14.67
C MET A 1 -55.16 19.40 -13.26
N ARG A 2 -54.88 18.17 -12.83
CA ARG A 2 -54.29 17.91 -11.50
C ARG A 2 -52.79 17.71 -11.69
N ARG A 3 -52.00 18.69 -11.25
CA ARG A 3 -50.53 18.62 -11.25
C ARG A 3 -50.13 17.50 -10.29
N PHE A 4 -49.57 16.41 -10.80
CA PHE A 4 -48.88 15.43 -9.98
C PHE A 4 -47.57 16.07 -9.50
N GLY A 5 -47.67 16.88 -8.44
CA GLY A 5 -46.51 17.35 -7.71
C GLY A 5 -45.81 16.12 -7.12
N ARG A 6 -44.60 15.85 -7.58
CA ARG A 6 -43.72 14.80 -7.05
C ARG A 6 -43.37 15.14 -5.60
N ALA A 7 -44.25 14.80 -4.66
CA ALA A 7 -43.90 14.77 -3.25
C ALA A 7 -43.04 13.52 -3.04
N ILE A 8 -41.72 13.67 -3.17
CA ILE A 8 -40.80 12.72 -2.57
C ILE A 8 -41.11 12.79 -1.06
N PRO A 9 -41.60 11.72 -0.42
CA PRO A 9 -41.97 11.80 0.98
C PRO A 9 -40.71 12.21 1.75
N LEU A 10 -40.80 13.26 2.57
CA LEU A 10 -39.66 13.85 3.29
C LEU A 10 -38.78 12.81 3.99
N GLY A 11 -39.35 11.67 4.40
CA GLY A 11 -38.62 10.54 4.98
C GLY A 11 -37.56 9.94 4.06
N LEU A 12 -37.83 9.80 2.75
CA LEU A 12 -36.85 9.25 1.79
C LEU A 12 -35.68 10.22 1.57
N ALA A 13 -35.97 11.53 1.49
CA ALA A 13 -34.93 12.55 1.39
C ALA A 13 -34.08 12.62 2.67
N ALA A 14 -34.70 12.54 3.86
CA ALA A 14 -34.00 12.51 5.13
C ALA A 14 -33.10 11.28 5.27
N VAL A 15 -33.58 10.08 4.90
CA VAL A 15 -32.78 8.85 4.91
C VAL A 15 -31.58 8.95 3.97
N PHE A 16 -31.77 9.50 2.76
CA PHE A 16 -30.66 9.72 1.82
C PHE A 16 -29.63 10.73 2.35
N VAL A 17 -30.07 11.85 2.91
CA VAL A 17 -29.16 12.87 3.46
C VAL A 17 -28.40 12.33 4.67
N THR A 18 -29.10 11.69 5.62
CA THR A 18 -28.45 11.09 6.80
C THR A 18 -27.50 9.96 6.40
N GLY A 19 -27.90 9.08 5.47
CA GLY A 19 -27.02 8.02 4.97
C GLY A 19 -25.77 8.57 4.27
N PHE A 20 -25.92 9.65 3.49
CA PHE A 20 -24.79 10.31 2.84
C PHE A 20 -23.85 10.99 3.85
N ILE A 21 -24.40 11.64 4.90
CA ILE A 21 -23.60 12.23 5.97
C ILE A 21 -22.81 11.14 6.73
N LEU A 22 -23.46 10.02 7.07
CA LEU A 22 -22.80 8.92 7.78
C LEU A 22 -21.69 8.29 6.93
N LEU A 23 -21.92 8.09 5.63
CA LEU A 23 -20.90 7.57 4.70
C LEU A 23 -19.67 8.48 4.59
N ARG A 24 -19.86 9.80 4.70
CA ARG A 24 -18.76 10.78 4.69
C ARG A 24 -18.09 10.94 6.05
N ALA A 25 -18.83 10.71 7.14
CA ALA A 25 -18.32 10.80 8.50
C ALA A 25 -17.37 9.64 8.83
N THR A 26 -17.55 8.48 8.18
CA THR A 26 -16.57 7.39 8.20
C THR A 26 -15.49 7.66 7.16
N GLY A 27 -14.58 8.60 7.44
CA GLY A 27 -13.36 8.75 6.64
C GLY A 27 -12.62 7.41 6.56
N SER A 28 -12.04 7.10 5.41
CA SER A 28 -11.18 5.90 5.29
C SER A 28 -10.07 5.99 6.34
N PRO A 29 -9.82 4.93 7.12
CA PRO A 29 -8.69 4.94 8.04
C PRO A 29 -7.41 5.18 7.23
N GLU A 30 -6.58 6.09 7.71
CA GLU A 30 -5.29 6.37 7.08
C GLU A 30 -4.44 5.10 7.10
N ALA A 31 -3.79 4.81 5.98
CA ALA A 31 -2.93 3.63 5.88
C ALA A 31 -1.82 3.73 6.94
N PRO A 32 -1.42 2.60 7.55
CA PRO A 32 -0.33 2.63 8.52
C PRO A 32 0.95 3.09 7.81
N ARG A 33 1.71 3.97 8.48
CA ARG A 33 3.02 4.39 7.97
C ARG A 33 3.94 3.19 7.94
N GLN A 34 4.63 3.00 6.81
CA GLN A 34 5.55 1.89 6.64
C GLN A 34 6.91 2.23 7.28
N PRO A 35 7.66 1.23 7.79
CA PRO A 35 8.99 1.46 8.36
C PRO A 35 10.01 1.93 7.31
N VAL A 36 9.81 1.52 6.06
CA VAL A 36 10.55 1.96 4.86
C VAL A 36 9.52 2.16 3.76
N GLU A 37 9.52 3.31 3.10
CA GLU A 37 8.55 3.63 2.04
C GLU A 37 8.90 2.88 0.74
N PHE A 38 8.48 1.62 0.65
CA PHE A 38 8.75 0.74 -0.48
C PHE A 38 7.78 0.98 -1.65
N ASP A 39 8.34 1.23 -2.84
CA ASP A 39 7.57 1.42 -4.08
C ASP A 39 7.75 0.20 -5.02
N HIS A 40 6.71 -0.61 -5.17
CA HIS A 40 6.71 -1.77 -6.07
C HIS A 40 6.97 -1.37 -7.53
N TRP A 41 6.44 -0.23 -7.99
CA TRP A 41 6.50 0.18 -9.39
C TRP A 41 7.94 0.42 -9.85
N GLN A 42 8.76 1.02 -8.98
CA GLN A 42 10.19 1.24 -9.26
C GLN A 42 10.97 -0.05 -9.50
N HIS A 43 10.49 -1.18 -8.96
CA HIS A 43 11.18 -2.46 -9.04
C HIS A 43 10.70 -3.34 -10.21
N VAL A 44 9.42 -3.24 -10.59
CA VAL A 44 8.80 -4.15 -11.60
C VAL A 44 8.61 -3.53 -12.99
N THR A 45 8.82 -2.22 -13.15
CA THR A 45 8.51 -1.52 -14.42
C THR A 45 9.56 -1.74 -15.51
N LYS A 46 9.06 -1.86 -16.76
CA LYS A 46 9.83 -2.27 -17.95
C LYS A 46 10.56 -1.18 -18.72
N GLU A 47 10.16 0.08 -18.60
CA GLU A 47 10.72 1.13 -19.47
C GLU A 47 12.04 1.71 -18.95
N GLU A 48 12.21 1.82 -17.63
CA GLU A 48 13.40 2.46 -17.03
C GLU A 48 13.93 1.73 -15.77
N GLY A 49 13.35 0.58 -15.42
CA GLY A 49 13.57 -0.12 -14.14
C GLY A 49 14.28 -1.49 -14.25
N PRO A 50 14.62 -2.09 -13.10
CA PRO A 50 15.32 -3.37 -13.00
C PRO A 50 14.49 -4.59 -13.40
N GLN A 51 13.17 -4.44 -13.59
CA GLN A 51 12.28 -5.49 -14.12
C GLN A 51 12.31 -6.79 -13.31
N LEU A 52 12.25 -6.65 -11.98
CA LEU A 52 12.30 -7.81 -11.10
C LEU A 52 11.00 -8.60 -11.16
N ASP A 53 11.12 -9.93 -11.23
CA ASP A 53 9.99 -10.84 -11.09
C ASP A 53 9.42 -10.77 -9.66
N CYS A 54 8.10 -10.94 -9.52
CA CYS A 54 7.42 -10.90 -8.22
C CYS A 54 8.02 -11.91 -7.22
N ALA A 55 8.42 -13.09 -7.72
CA ALA A 55 9.02 -14.16 -6.92
C ALA A 55 10.44 -13.84 -6.43
N PHE A 56 11.11 -12.82 -6.97
CA PHE A 56 12.41 -12.39 -6.47
C PHE A 56 12.32 -11.90 -5.02
N CYS A 57 11.27 -11.13 -4.70
CA CYS A 57 11.00 -10.68 -3.34
C CYS A 57 10.09 -11.66 -2.58
N HIS A 58 9.14 -12.29 -3.27
CA HIS A 58 8.17 -13.22 -2.67
C HIS A 58 8.51 -14.67 -2.98
N GLU A 59 9.67 -15.14 -2.51
CA GLU A 59 10.29 -16.44 -2.84
C GLU A 59 9.34 -17.66 -2.81
N TYR A 60 8.39 -17.66 -1.88
CA TYR A 60 7.46 -18.78 -1.66
C TYR A 60 6.03 -18.52 -2.16
N ALA A 61 5.80 -17.45 -2.94
CA ALA A 61 4.46 -17.10 -3.42
C ALA A 61 3.78 -18.22 -4.25
N ASP A 62 4.57 -19.08 -4.89
CA ASP A 62 4.10 -20.19 -5.73
C ASP A 62 4.02 -21.54 -4.98
N ARG A 63 4.66 -21.63 -3.81
CA ARG A 63 4.90 -22.89 -3.08
C ARG A 63 4.29 -22.93 -1.69
N SER A 64 3.76 -21.80 -1.20
CA SER A 64 3.15 -21.65 0.11
C SER A 64 1.77 -21.02 0.00
N PRO A 65 0.81 -21.37 0.87
CA PRO A 65 -0.48 -20.66 0.98
C PRO A 65 -0.33 -19.17 1.29
N HIS A 66 0.83 -18.76 1.81
CA HIS A 66 1.16 -17.38 2.13
C HIS A 66 2.45 -16.98 1.42
N ALA A 67 2.39 -15.87 0.67
CA ALA A 67 3.58 -15.23 0.13
C ALA A 67 4.42 -14.65 1.29
N THR A 68 5.70 -14.94 1.27
CA THR A 68 6.64 -14.35 2.24
C THR A 68 6.98 -12.92 1.87
N VAL A 69 7.19 -12.07 2.86
CA VAL A 69 7.88 -10.79 2.66
C VAL A 69 9.38 -11.06 2.58
N ALA A 70 10.07 -10.37 1.66
CA ALA A 70 11.50 -10.51 1.46
C ALA A 70 12.29 -10.23 2.74
N ASN A 71 13.38 -10.97 2.95
CA ASN A 71 14.35 -10.61 3.98
C ASN A 71 15.04 -9.29 3.60
N VAL A 72 15.38 -8.47 4.58
CA VAL A 72 16.19 -7.25 4.41
C VAL A 72 17.45 -7.49 3.57
N SER A 73 18.05 -8.68 3.67
CA SER A 73 19.22 -9.07 2.86
C SER A 73 18.92 -9.08 1.37
N THR A 74 17.72 -9.46 0.94
CA THR A 74 17.30 -9.44 -0.48
C THR A 74 17.34 -8.03 -1.04
N CYS A 75 16.90 -7.04 -0.26
CA CYS A 75 16.94 -5.64 -0.66
C CYS A 75 18.39 -5.14 -0.81
N MET A 76 19.28 -5.59 0.09
CA MET A 76 20.69 -5.19 0.09
C MET A 76 21.53 -5.82 -1.02
N ILE A 77 21.03 -6.82 -1.76
CA ILE A 77 21.71 -7.36 -2.95
C ILE A 77 22.07 -6.24 -3.94
N CYS A 78 21.18 -5.25 -4.10
CA CYS A 78 21.38 -4.12 -5.00
C CYS A 78 21.62 -2.82 -4.23
N HIS A 79 20.89 -2.58 -3.14
CA HIS A 79 20.88 -1.29 -2.46
C HIS A 79 22.13 -0.99 -1.62
N ASP A 80 23.07 -1.92 -1.52
CA ASP A 80 24.41 -1.62 -1.01
C ASP A 80 25.19 -0.68 -1.96
N SER A 81 24.76 -0.57 -3.23
CA SER A 81 25.38 0.29 -4.23
C SER A 81 24.40 1.22 -4.95
N ILE A 82 23.15 0.77 -5.15
CA ILE A 82 22.13 1.53 -5.89
C ILE A 82 21.32 2.38 -4.92
N LYS A 83 21.27 3.70 -5.18
CA LYS A 83 20.51 4.66 -4.37
C LYS A 83 20.89 4.61 -2.87
N SER A 84 22.14 4.25 -2.54
CA SER A 84 22.66 4.13 -1.16
C SER A 84 22.43 5.39 -0.31
N GLU A 85 22.45 6.56 -0.97
CA GLU A 85 22.25 7.87 -0.33
C GLU A 85 20.78 8.25 -0.14
N SER A 86 19.83 7.44 -0.64
CA SER A 86 18.40 7.69 -0.43
C SER A 86 18.05 7.52 1.04
N PRO A 87 17.25 8.43 1.65
CA PRO A 87 16.82 8.30 3.04
C PRO A 87 16.16 6.95 3.35
N GLU A 88 15.35 6.42 2.44
CA GLU A 88 14.67 5.13 2.63
C GLU A 88 15.65 3.95 2.55
N VAL A 89 16.66 4.03 1.68
CA VAL A 89 17.70 3.00 1.58
C VAL A 89 18.62 3.05 2.82
N GLN A 90 18.87 4.21 3.39
CA GLN A 90 19.64 4.31 4.64
C GLN A 90 18.89 3.70 5.84
N LYS A 91 17.55 3.85 5.91
CA LYS A 91 16.74 3.13 6.91
C LYS A 91 16.86 1.62 6.73
N LEU A 92 16.71 1.13 5.50
CA LEU A 92 16.86 -0.28 5.13
C LEU A 92 18.25 -0.83 5.52
N ALA A 93 19.32 -0.11 5.17
CA ALA A 93 20.69 -0.47 5.52
C ALA A 93 20.91 -0.48 7.04
N GLY A 94 20.20 0.39 7.78
CA GLY A 94 20.14 0.35 9.25
C GLY A 94 19.61 -0.98 9.77
N PHE A 95 18.46 -1.44 9.26
CA PHE A 95 17.88 -2.73 9.61
C PHE A 95 18.83 -3.89 9.27
N ALA A 96 19.40 -3.89 8.06
CA ALA A 96 20.35 -4.92 7.63
C ALA A 96 21.59 -5.01 8.53
N ARG A 97 22.24 -3.87 8.84
CA ARG A 97 23.43 -3.83 9.71
C ARG A 97 23.15 -4.33 11.13
N ASN A 98 21.93 -4.14 11.61
CA ASN A 98 21.50 -4.60 12.93
C ASN A 98 20.98 -6.06 12.93
N ASN A 99 21.02 -6.76 11.80
CA ASN A 99 20.41 -8.09 11.61
C ASN A 99 18.93 -8.12 11.98
N GLN A 100 18.20 -7.04 11.68
CA GLN A 100 16.78 -6.88 11.97
C GLN A 100 15.97 -6.79 10.67
N GLN A 101 14.74 -7.30 10.70
CA GLN A 101 13.79 -7.06 9.62
C GLN A 101 13.07 -5.74 9.86
N PRO A 102 12.75 -4.97 8.79
CA PRO A 102 11.80 -3.88 8.91
C PRO A 102 10.48 -4.42 9.50
N PRO A 103 9.91 -3.76 10.52
CA PRO A 103 8.66 -4.20 11.14
C PRO A 103 7.48 -3.80 10.24
N TRP A 104 7.28 -4.54 9.16
CA TRP A 104 6.19 -4.33 8.19
C TRP A 104 4.82 -4.41 8.88
N VAL A 105 3.88 -3.57 8.43
CA VAL A 105 2.53 -3.39 9.00
C VAL A 105 1.44 -3.42 7.93
#